data_AF-A0A285KJV3-F1
#
_entry.id   AF-A0A285KJV3-F1
#
_cell.length_a   1.000
_cell.length_b   1.000
_cell.length_c   1.000
_cell.angle_alpha   90.00
_cell.angle_beta   90.00
_cell.angle_gamma   90.00
#
_symmetry.space_group_name_H-M   'P 1'
#
loop_
_entity.id
_entity.type
_entity.pdbx_description
1 polymer ?
#
loop_
_entity_poly.entity_id
_entity_poly.type
_entity_poly.pdbx_seq_one_letter_code
_entity_poly.pdbx_strand_id
1 'polypeptide(L)'
;MTGPADPQQLRAPADAERAKFWDLAAVTDAEDVTRAARIAELAARQKAAYRRVVAARGRLTRARRDGSAAQILAAADRLRELQAEADRVADTGIAEMQALIGAGLDNTGVLIEQMGRTSAAQTALTDTYRGGTGAGG
;
A
#
# COMPACT_ATOMS: atom_id res chain seq x y z
N MET A 1 -6.97 -48.04 5.36
CA MET A 1 -7.85 -47.51 4.30
C MET A 1 -8.85 -46.58 4.95
N THR A 2 -8.58 -45.28 4.96
CA THR A 2 -9.57 -44.26 5.30
C THR A 2 -10.49 -44.12 4.08
N GLY A 3 -11.78 -44.40 4.24
CA GLY A 3 -12.77 -44.18 3.17
C GLY A 3 -12.81 -42.70 2.74
N PRO A 4 -13.36 -42.38 1.56
CA PRO A 4 -13.47 -40.99 1.12
C PRO A 4 -14.18 -40.16 2.19
N ALA A 5 -13.62 -38.99 2.50
CA ALA A 5 -14.22 -38.06 3.45
C ALA A 5 -15.65 -37.72 3.03
N ASP A 6 -16.57 -37.67 3.98
CA ASP A 6 -17.96 -37.29 3.74
C ASP A 6 -18.02 -35.81 3.28
N PRO A 7 -18.65 -35.50 2.12
CA PRO A 7 -18.85 -34.12 1.67
C PRO A 7 -19.45 -33.19 2.73
N GLN A 8 -20.29 -33.71 3.63
CA GLN A 8 -20.85 -32.92 4.73
C GLN A 8 -19.79 -32.51 5.76
N GLN A 9 -18.78 -33.35 6.00
CA GLN A 9 -17.66 -33.06 6.90
C GLN A 9 -16.69 -32.02 6.33
N LEU A 10 -16.57 -31.93 5.00
CA LEU A 10 -15.71 -30.96 4.32
C LEU A 10 -16.37 -29.59 4.08
N ARG A 11 -17.71 -29.52 4.10
CA ARG A 11 -18.44 -28.29 3.82
C ARG A 11 -18.18 -27.18 4.84
N ALA A 12 -18.28 -27.49 6.14
CA ALA A 12 -18.06 -26.47 7.17
C ALA A 12 -16.63 -25.91 7.17
N PRO A 13 -15.56 -26.72 7.03
CA PRO A 13 -14.21 -26.21 6.82
C PRO A 13 -14.07 -25.34 5.57
N ALA A 14 -14.66 -25.74 4.43
CA ALA A 14 -14.60 -24.96 3.19
C ALA A 14 -15.32 -23.61 3.31
N ASP A 15 -16.48 -23.58 3.96
CA ASP A 15 -17.21 -22.35 4.26
C ASP A 15 -16.43 -21.45 5.23
N ALA A 16 -15.73 -22.03 6.21
CA ALA A 16 -14.88 -21.28 7.14
C ALA A 16 -13.66 -20.64 6.45
N GLU A 17 -12.97 -21.36 5.58
CA GLU A 17 -11.85 -20.80 4.81
C GLU A 17 -12.32 -19.71 3.84
N ARG A 18 -13.50 -19.88 3.23
CA ARG A 18 -14.11 -18.85 2.39
C ARG A 18 -14.50 -17.60 3.19
N ALA A 19 -15.06 -17.76 4.40
CA ALA A 19 -15.40 -16.63 5.26
C ALA A 19 -14.15 -15.82 5.63
N LYS A 20 -13.08 -16.51 6.08
CA LYS A 20 -11.78 -15.88 6.38
C LYS A 20 -11.20 -15.13 5.18
N PHE A 21 -11.34 -15.69 3.97
CA PHE A 21 -10.90 -15.00 2.75
C PHE A 21 -11.63 -13.68 2.55
N TRP A 22 -12.96 -13.68 2.65
CA TRP A 22 -13.75 -12.46 2.46
C TRP A 22 -13.50 -11.41 3.54
N ASP A 23 -13.32 -11.84 4.79
CA ASP A 23 -12.96 -10.94 5.89
C ASP A 23 -11.60 -10.28 5.62
N LEU A 24 -10.59 -11.06 5.22
CA LEU A 24 -9.27 -10.53 4.86
C LEU A 24 -9.32 -9.62 3.62
N ALA A 25 -10.10 -9.99 2.60
CA ALA A 25 -10.26 -9.18 1.39
C ALA A 25 -10.85 -7.81 1.74
N ALA A 26 -11.90 -7.77 2.57
CA ALA A 26 -12.53 -6.53 2.99
C ALA A 26 -11.58 -5.61 3.78
N VAL A 27 -10.73 -6.19 4.64
CA VAL A 27 -9.71 -5.43 5.38
C VAL A 27 -8.65 -4.88 4.44
N THR A 28 -8.11 -5.72 3.55
CA THR A 28 -7.08 -5.31 2.57
C THR A 28 -7.58 -4.18 1.67
N ASP A 29 -8.82 -4.26 1.18
CA ASP A 29 -9.42 -3.21 0.34
C ASP A 29 -9.55 -1.87 1.11
N ALA A 30 -9.98 -1.91 2.37
CA ALA A 30 -10.10 -0.72 3.20
C ALA A 30 -8.73 -0.08 3.50
N GLU A 31 -7.71 -0.91 3.73
CA GLU A 31 -6.33 -0.48 3.94
C GLU A 31 -5.72 0.12 2.67
N ASP A 32 -6.00 -0.46 1.49
CA ASP A 32 -5.56 0.06 0.19
C ASP A 32 -6.07 1.50 -0.04
N VAL A 33 -7.36 1.75 0.24
CA VAL A 33 -7.94 3.10 0.13
C VAL A 33 -7.24 4.08 1.08
N THR A 34 -7.03 3.68 2.33
CA THR A 34 -6.39 4.52 3.35
C THR A 34 -4.93 4.82 2.99
N ARG A 35 -4.21 3.81 2.51
CA ARG A 35 -2.82 3.92 2.05
C ARG A 35 -2.70 4.81 0.82
N ALA A 36 -3.59 4.67 -0.16
CA ALA A 36 -3.60 5.53 -1.34
C ALA A 36 -3.83 7.01 -0.96
N ALA A 37 -4.79 7.28 -0.07
CA ALA A 37 -5.04 8.63 0.43
C ALA A 37 -3.81 9.21 1.15
N ARG A 38 -3.13 8.40 1.98
CA ARG A 38 -1.93 8.84 2.70
C ARG A 38 -0.75 9.10 1.76
N ILE A 39 -0.52 8.24 0.78
CA ILE A 39 0.53 8.44 -0.25
C ILE A 39 0.26 9.74 -1.02
N ALA A 40 -0.98 10.00 -1.40
CA ALA A 40 -1.35 11.25 -2.08
C ALA A 40 -1.09 12.49 -1.22
N GLU A 41 -1.38 12.42 0.08
CA GLU A 41 -1.08 13.49 1.03
C GLU A 41 0.44 13.76 1.13
N LEU A 42 1.25 12.71 1.25
CA LEU A 42 2.71 12.83 1.32
C LEU A 42 3.27 13.46 0.04
N ALA A 43 2.82 13.00 -1.12
CA ALA A 43 3.20 13.58 -2.41
C ALA A 43 2.81 15.07 -2.53
N ALA A 44 1.62 15.44 -2.04
CA ALA A 44 1.16 16.83 -2.02
C ALA A 44 2.04 17.71 -1.12
N ARG A 45 2.44 17.22 0.07
CA ARG A 45 3.36 17.91 0.98
C ARG A 45 4.74 18.14 0.35
N GLN A 46 5.30 17.12 -0.29
CA GLN A 46 6.57 17.23 -1.03
C GLN A 46 6.46 18.27 -2.15
N LYS A 47 5.41 18.21 -2.96
CA LYS A 47 5.15 19.18 -4.03
C LYS A 47 5.04 20.60 -3.50
N ALA A 48 4.36 20.80 -2.37
CA ALA A 48 4.24 22.11 -1.73
C ALA A 48 5.60 22.64 -1.26
N ALA A 49 6.44 21.80 -0.66
CA ALA A 49 7.79 22.17 -0.24
C ALA A 49 8.67 22.58 -1.43
N TYR A 50 8.68 21.79 -2.51
CA TYR A 50 9.42 22.14 -3.74
C TYR A 50 8.95 23.44 -4.38
N ARG A 51 7.63 23.73 -4.37
CA ARG A 51 7.12 25.02 -4.86
C ARG A 51 7.70 26.21 -4.07
N ARG A 52 7.90 26.07 -2.75
CA ARG A 52 8.54 27.11 -1.93
C ARG A 52 10.00 27.31 -2.31
N VAL A 53 10.73 26.23 -2.60
CA VAL A 53 12.12 26.28 -3.09
C VAL A 53 12.20 27.00 -4.43
N VAL A 54 11.33 26.67 -5.39
CA VAL A 54 11.27 27.34 -6.71
C VAL A 54 10.99 28.84 -6.54
N ALA A 55 10.01 29.20 -5.70
CA ALA A 55 9.71 30.59 -5.41
C ALA A 55 10.91 31.32 -4.76
N ALA A 56 11.66 30.65 -3.88
CA ALA A 56 12.86 31.20 -3.26
C ALA A 56 14.00 31.42 -4.26
N ARG A 57 14.19 30.48 -5.21
CA ARG A 57 15.15 30.67 -6.32
C ARG A 57 14.80 31.91 -7.14
N GLY A 58 13.52 32.10 -7.48
CA GLY A 58 13.06 33.30 -8.18
C GLY A 58 13.30 34.60 -7.40
N ARG A 59 13.18 34.56 -6.06
CA ARG A 59 13.54 35.71 -5.21
C ARG A 59 15.05 35.99 -5.20
N LEU A 60 15.88 34.95 -5.11
CA LEU A 60 17.33 35.11 -5.19
C LEU A 60 17.78 35.69 -6.55
N THR A 61 17.19 35.21 -7.66
CA THR A 61 17.46 35.77 -8.99
C THR A 61 17.14 37.25 -9.06
N ARG A 62 15.98 37.68 -8.52
CA ARG A 62 15.62 39.11 -8.45
C ARG A 62 16.57 39.91 -7.56
N ALA A 63 16.93 39.40 -6.39
CA ALA A 63 17.88 40.04 -5.49
C ALA A 63 19.26 40.21 -6.13
N ARG A 64 19.72 39.23 -6.93
CA ARG A 64 20.99 39.33 -7.67
C ARG A 64 20.97 40.37 -8.79
N ARG A 65 19.80 40.68 -9.33
CA ARG A 65 19.65 41.64 -10.43
C ARG A 65 19.59 43.07 -9.94
N ASP A 66 18.72 43.32 -8.97
CA ASP A 66 18.31 44.68 -8.58
C ASP A 66 18.55 44.97 -7.09
N GLY A 67 19.09 44.00 -6.32
CA GLY A 67 19.22 44.09 -4.86
C GLY A 67 20.61 44.46 -4.36
N SER A 68 20.66 44.89 -3.11
CA SER A 68 21.89 45.09 -2.33
C SER A 68 22.54 43.77 -1.93
N ALA A 69 23.83 43.82 -1.55
CA ALA A 69 24.55 42.65 -1.03
C ALA A 69 23.81 41.98 0.15
N ALA A 70 23.23 42.78 1.06
CA ALA A 70 22.45 42.27 2.19
C ALA A 70 21.18 41.51 1.73
N GLN A 71 20.48 42.01 0.71
CA GLN A 71 19.30 41.33 0.14
C GLN A 71 19.67 40.02 -0.56
N ILE A 72 20.83 39.98 -1.24
CA ILE A 72 21.33 38.75 -1.87
C ILE A 72 21.63 37.69 -0.80
N LEU A 73 22.35 38.07 0.27
CA LEU A 73 22.67 37.17 1.37
C LEU A 73 21.39 36.63 2.03
N ALA A 74 20.45 37.50 2.41
CA ALA A 74 19.19 37.09 3.01
C ALA A 74 18.37 36.15 2.10
N ALA A 75 18.34 36.41 0.78
CA ALA A 75 17.65 35.54 -0.17
C ALA A 75 18.35 34.18 -0.34
N ALA A 76 19.68 34.15 -0.28
CA ALA A 76 20.47 32.92 -0.35
C ALA A 76 20.29 32.06 0.91
N ASP A 77 20.29 32.68 2.09
CA ASP A 77 20.04 32.01 3.37
C ASP A 77 18.65 31.38 3.37
N ARG A 78 17.64 32.16 2.96
CA ARG A 78 16.27 31.66 2.87
C ARG A 78 16.11 30.52 1.87
N LEU A 79 16.84 30.55 0.76
CA LEU A 79 16.84 29.44 -0.20
C LEU A 79 17.44 28.17 0.43
N ARG A 80 18.58 28.28 1.12
CA ARG A 80 19.23 27.15 1.80
C ARG A 80 18.31 26.51 2.84
N GLU A 81 17.65 27.32 3.67
CA GLU A 81 16.68 26.84 4.65
C GLU A 81 15.54 26.05 4.01
N LEU A 82 14.94 26.61 2.95
CA LEU A 82 13.81 25.97 2.25
C LEU A 82 14.22 24.71 1.51
N GLN A 83 15.46 24.64 1.00
CA GLN A 83 16.00 23.41 0.43
C GLN A 83 16.13 22.32 1.50
N ALA A 84 16.75 22.64 2.64
CA ALA A 84 16.87 21.69 3.75
C ALA A 84 15.50 21.24 4.29
N GLU A 85 14.51 22.14 4.33
CA GLU A 85 13.12 21.77 4.65
C GLU A 85 12.53 20.82 3.62
N ALA A 86 12.67 21.12 2.32
CA ALA A 86 12.15 20.27 1.25
C ALA A 86 12.79 18.89 1.23
N ASP A 87 14.10 18.80 1.44
CA ASP A 87 14.84 17.53 1.50
C ASP A 87 14.34 16.68 2.68
N ARG A 88 14.20 17.27 3.88
CA ARG A 88 13.62 16.55 5.04
C ARG A 88 12.20 16.06 4.81
N VAL A 89 11.36 16.88 4.16
CA VAL A 89 9.97 16.50 3.81
C VAL A 89 9.97 15.37 2.77
N ALA A 90 10.90 15.40 1.80
CA ALA A 90 11.06 14.35 0.81
C ALA A 90 11.49 13.03 1.48
N ASP A 91 12.57 13.05 2.27
CA ASP A 91 13.11 11.87 2.93
C ASP A 91 12.08 11.21 3.84
N THR A 92 11.45 12.00 4.71
CA THR A 92 10.42 11.50 5.63
C THR A 92 9.23 10.94 4.86
N GLY A 93 8.78 11.64 3.82
CA GLY A 93 7.66 11.19 3.00
C GLY A 93 7.97 9.93 2.19
N ILE A 94 9.17 9.80 1.63
CA ILE A 94 9.60 8.60 0.89
C ILE A 94 9.69 7.40 1.83
N ALA A 95 10.31 7.57 3.00
CA ALA A 95 10.40 6.50 3.99
C ALA A 95 9.00 6.01 4.41
N GLU A 96 8.06 6.93 4.66
CA GLU A 96 6.69 6.57 5.01
C GLU A 96 5.95 5.90 3.83
N MET A 97 6.08 6.40 2.60
CA MET A 97 5.50 5.75 1.42
C MET A 97 6.03 4.33 1.22
N GLN A 98 7.33 4.11 1.41
CA GLN A 98 7.94 2.78 1.33
C GLN A 98 7.41 1.84 2.40
N ALA A 99 7.29 2.31 3.65
CA ALA A 99 6.73 1.53 4.75
C ALA A 99 5.27 1.13 4.47
N LEU A 100 4.46 2.07 3.97
CA LEU A 100 3.07 1.81 3.58
C LEU A 100 2.98 0.78 2.45
N ILE A 101 3.79 0.93 1.39
CA ILE A 101 3.82 -0.03 0.28
C ILE A 101 4.26 -1.41 0.77
N GLY A 102 5.28 -1.49 1.62
CA GLY A 102 5.76 -2.75 2.21
C GLY A 102 4.67 -3.47 2.99
N ALA A 103 4.03 -2.78 3.93
CA ALA A 103 2.92 -3.36 4.70
C ALA A 103 1.75 -3.81 3.79
N GLY A 104 1.50 -3.07 2.71
CA GLY A 104 0.53 -3.45 1.70
C GLY A 104 0.84 -4.74 0.94
N LEU A 105 2.12 -4.95 0.61
CA LEU A 105 2.58 -6.18 -0.03
C LEU A 105 2.48 -7.36 0.94
N ASP A 106 2.82 -7.16 2.21
CA ASP A 106 2.69 -8.20 3.24
C ASP A 106 1.23 -8.65 3.39
N ASN A 107 0.30 -7.70 3.48
CA ASN A 107 -1.14 -7.99 3.58
C ASN A 107 -1.67 -8.70 2.32
N THR A 108 -1.20 -8.28 1.15
CA THR A 108 -1.51 -8.95 -0.12
C THR A 108 -0.99 -10.40 -0.13
N GLY A 109 0.21 -10.64 0.41
CA GLY A 109 0.77 -11.98 0.57
C GLY A 109 -0.13 -12.88 1.42
N VAL A 110 -0.58 -12.38 2.58
CA VAL A 110 -1.51 -13.09 3.48
C VAL A 110 -2.83 -13.41 2.77
N LEU A 111 -3.36 -12.47 1.99
CA LEU A 111 -4.60 -12.68 1.22
C LEU A 111 -4.43 -13.77 0.15
N ILE A 112 -3.32 -13.79 -0.58
CA ILE A 112 -3.00 -14.81 -1.59
C ILE A 112 -2.86 -16.19 -0.94
N GLU A 113 -2.20 -16.29 0.22
CA GLU A 113 -2.12 -17.55 0.97
C GLU A 113 -3.50 -18.05 1.40
N GLN A 114 -4.37 -17.15 1.87
CA GLN A 114 -5.75 -17.51 2.22
C GLN A 114 -6.57 -17.92 0.99
N MET A 115 -6.36 -17.30 -0.16
CA MET A 115 -6.96 -17.70 -1.43
C MET A 115 -6.57 -19.13 -1.79
N GLY A 116 -5.29 -19.49 -1.61
CA GLY A 116 -4.78 -20.85 -1.81
C GLY A 116 -5.47 -21.87 -0.91
N ARG A 117 -5.61 -21.56 0.39
CA ARG A 117 -6.34 -22.41 1.36
C ARG A 117 -7.81 -22.59 1.00
N THR A 118 -8.47 -21.50 0.60
CA THR A 118 -9.87 -21.51 0.17
C THR A 118 -10.07 -22.37 -1.08
N SER A 119 -9.18 -22.22 -2.07
CA SER A 119 -9.19 -23.02 -3.30
C SER A 119 -8.99 -24.52 -2.98
N ALA A 120 -7.99 -24.86 -2.16
CA ALA A 120 -7.73 -26.24 -1.76
C ALA A 120 -8.93 -26.88 -1.04
N ALA A 121 -9.60 -26.15 -0.14
CA ALA A 121 -10.79 -26.64 0.56
C ALA A 121 -11.98 -26.87 -0.41
N GLN A 122 -12.15 -26.00 -1.40
CA GLN A 122 -13.19 -26.17 -2.43
C GLN A 122 -12.88 -27.31 -3.40
N THR A 123 -11.62 -27.52 -3.78
CA THR A 123 -11.17 -28.66 -4.58
C THR A 123 -11.47 -29.96 -3.85
N ALA A 124 -11.07 -30.08 -2.58
CA ALA A 124 -11.34 -31.27 -1.77
C ALA A 124 -12.84 -31.59 -1.71
N LEU A 125 -13.69 -30.57 -1.49
CA LEU A 125 -15.14 -30.74 -1.51
C LEU A 125 -15.64 -31.20 -2.89
N THR A 126 -15.18 -30.59 -3.97
CA THR A 126 -15.57 -30.95 -5.35
C THR A 126 -15.17 -32.39 -5.71
N ASP A 127 -13.98 -32.81 -5.29
CA ASP A 127 -13.46 -34.15 -5.58
C ASP A 127 -14.27 -35.25 -4.86
N THR A 128 -14.79 -34.97 -3.66
CA THR A 128 -15.74 -35.91 -3.00
C THR A 128 -17.03 -36.10 -3.79
N TYR A 129 -17.57 -35.04 -4.39
CA TYR A 129 -18.75 -35.13 -5.26
C TYR A 129 -18.45 -35.87 -6.57
N ARG A 130 -17.28 -35.66 -7.17
CA ARG A 130 -16.86 -36.37 -8.40
C ARG A 130 -16.55 -37.86 -8.18
N GLY A 131 -15.94 -38.19 -7.04
CA GLY A 131 -15.64 -39.58 -6.66
C GLY A 131 -16.88 -40.39 -6.30
N GLY A 132 -17.92 -39.75 -5.75
CA GLY A 132 -19.20 -40.38 -5.43
C GLY A 132 -20.06 -40.73 -6.64
N THR A 133 -19.89 -40.03 -7.77
CA THR A 133 -20.68 -40.27 -9.01
C THR A 133 -20.21 -41.45 -9.87
N GLY A 134 -19.08 -42.09 -9.54
CA GLY A 134 -18.50 -43.20 -10.32
C GLY A 134 -18.82 -44.61 -9.84
N ALA A 135 -19.53 -44.78 -8.72
CA ALA A 135 -19.76 -46.09 -8.09
C ALA A 135 -21.19 -46.66 -8.28
N GLY A 136 -21.93 -46.17 -9.28
CA GLY A 136 -23.33 -46.52 -9.51
C GLY A 136 -23.71 -46.77 -10.98
N GLY A 137 -22.78 -47.26 -11.80
CA GLY A 137 -23.01 -47.68 -13.19
C GLY A 137 -22.62 -49.12 -13.42
#